data_AF-A0A077Q1I3-F1
#
_entry.id   AF-A0A077Q1I3-F1
#
_cell.length_a   1.000
_cell.length_b   1.000
_cell.length_c   1.000
_cell.angle_alpha   90.00
_cell.angle_beta   90.00
_cell.angle_gamma   90.00
#
_symmetry.space_group_name_H-M   'P 1'
#
loop_
_entity.id
_entity.type
_entity.pdbx_description
1 polymer ?
#
loop_
_entity_poly.entity_id
_entity_poly.type
_entity_poly.pdbx_seq_one_letter_code
_entity_poly.pdbx_strand_id
1 'polypeptide(L)' 'MQAIVGFKIWLDEIQSKEKLGQHRSQDDQRGVYTALENSTQSDNVKLANYMKKRHIGTGD' A
#
# COMPACT_ATOMS: atom_id res chain seq x y z
N MET A 1 -23.75 -25.09 -23.39
CA MET A 1 -23.39 -25.76 -22.13
C MET A 1 -22.07 -25.14 -21.66
N GLN A 2 -22.06 -24.37 -20.58
CA GLN A 2 -20.82 -23.83 -19.99
C GLN A 2 -20.35 -24.82 -18.92
N ALA A 3 -19.15 -25.34 -19.05
CA ALA A 3 -18.52 -26.22 -18.07
C ALA A 3 -17.50 -25.42 -17.26
N ILE A 4 -17.40 -25.72 -15.97
CA ILE A 4 -16.40 -25.13 -15.08
C ILE A 4 -15.11 -25.96 -15.21
N VAL A 5 -13.97 -25.29 -15.36
CA VAL A 5 -12.65 -25.92 -15.35
C VAL A 5 -11.91 -25.46 -14.10
N GLY A 6 -11.61 -26.41 -13.21
CA GLY A 6 -10.78 -26.16 -12.04
C GLY A 6 -9.29 -26.23 -12.39
N PHE A 7 -8.50 -25.32 -11.81
CA PHE A 7 -7.04 -25.39 -11.83
C PHE A 7 -6.49 -24.95 -10.47
N LYS A 8 -5.21 -25.26 -10.22
CA LYS A 8 -4.49 -24.88 -9.01
C LYS A 8 -3.22 -24.15 -9.41
N ILE A 9 -2.93 -23.06 -8.73
CA ILE A 9 -1.64 -22.37 -8.81
C ILE A 9 -0.78 -22.84 -7.65
N TRP A 10 0.42 -23.28 -7.95
CA TRP A 10 1.48 -23.46 -6.98
C TRP A 10 2.34 -22.20 -7.03
N LEU A 11 2.54 -21.56 -5.88
CA LEU A 11 3.34 -20.34 -5.78
C LEU A 11 4.76 -20.72 -5.36
N ASP A 12 5.72 -20.46 -6.23
CA ASP A 12 7.14 -20.68 -5.93
C ASP A 12 7.77 -19.48 -5.21
N GLU A 13 7.40 -18.26 -5.62
CA GLU A 13 7.89 -17.02 -5.04
C GLU A 13 6.80 -15.93 -5.10
N ILE A 14 6.80 -15.03 -4.12
CA ILE A 14 5.99 -13.82 -4.14
C ILE A 14 6.92 -12.61 -4.21
N GLN A 15 6.87 -11.91 -5.33
CA GLN A 15 7.57 -10.63 -5.51
C GLN A 15 6.61 -9.47 -5.29
N SER A 16 7.07 -8.43 -4.60
CA SER A 16 6.26 -7.23 -4.36
C SER A 16 7.10 -5.96 -4.47
N LYS A 17 6.45 -4.85 -4.82
CA LYS A 17 7.06 -3.53 -4.85
C LYS A 17 6.17 -2.52 -4.14
N GLU A 18 6.73 -1.88 -3.13
CA GLU A 18 6.05 -0.87 -2.33
C GLU A 18 6.43 0.53 -2.84
N LYS A 19 5.45 1.29 -3.33
CA LYS A 19 5.63 2.69 -3.73
C LYS A 19 4.83 3.56 -2.78
N LEU A 20 5.49 4.02 -1.73
CA LEU A 20 4.89 4.77 -0.61
C LEU A 20 5.45 6.19 -0.51
N GLY A 21 6.06 6.70 -1.59
CA GLY A 21 6.73 8.01 -1.56
C GLY A 21 8.05 8.01 -0.78
N GLN A 22 8.60 6.84 -0.46
CA GLN A 22 9.75 6.66 0.43
C GLN A 22 11.06 7.32 -0.02
N HIS A 23 11.14 7.73 -1.29
CA HIS A 23 12.31 8.43 -1.86
C HIS A 23 12.07 9.94 -2.03
N ARG A 24 10.93 10.48 -1.57
CA ARG A 24 10.68 11.93 -1.52
C ARG A 24 11.33 12.54 -0.27
N SER A 25 11.38 13.88 -0.18
CA SER A 25 11.85 14.56 1.04
C SER A 25 10.97 14.19 2.25
N GLN A 26 11.51 14.30 3.46
CA GLN A 26 10.76 14.00 4.69
C GLN A 26 9.51 14.89 4.82
N ASP A 27 9.63 16.18 4.50
CA ASP A 27 8.49 17.10 4.56
C ASP A 27 7.38 16.71 3.57
N ASP A 28 7.74 16.29 2.36
CA ASP A 28 6.79 15.77 1.38
C ASP A 28 6.10 14.50 1.87
N GLN A 29 6.87 13.59 2.49
CA GLN A 29 6.34 12.35 3.05
C GLN A 29 5.35 12.64 4.19
N ARG A 30 5.70 13.51 5.14
CA ARG A 30 4.82 13.92 6.25
C ARG A 30 3.53 14.56 5.73
N GLY A 31 3.63 15.45 4.74
CA GLY A 31 2.49 16.12 4.14
C GLY A 31 1.52 15.14 3.49
N VAL A 32 2.03 14.20 2.69
CA VAL A 32 1.20 13.16 2.05
C VAL A 32 0.61 12.20 3.08
N TYR A 33 1.41 11.70 4.03
CA TYR A 33 0.94 10.79 5.06
C TYR A 33 -0.20 11.41 5.88
N THR A 34 -0.04 12.66 6.31
CA THR A 34 -1.06 13.39 7.10
C THR A 34 -2.35 13.56 6.29
N ALA A 35 -2.26 13.88 5.00
CA ALA A 35 -3.44 14.01 4.15
C ALA A 35 -4.17 12.67 3.96
N LEU A 36 -3.44 11.56 3.84
CA LEU A 36 -4.01 10.22 3.72
C LEU A 36 -4.68 9.77 5.02
N GLU A 37 -4.06 10.04 6.18
CA GLU A 37 -4.58 9.67 7.50
C GLU A 37 -5.89 10.40 7.82
N ASN A 38 -6.03 11.65 7.40
CA ASN A 38 -7.22 12.49 7.65
C ASN A 38 -8.27 12.47 6.50
N SER A 39 -8.08 11.61 5.50
CA SER A 39 -8.98 11.51 4.36
C SER A 39 -10.33 10.86 4.75
N THR A 40 -11.42 11.31 4.14
CA THR A 40 -12.75 10.67 4.28
C THR A 40 -12.90 9.39 3.45
N GLN A 41 -12.02 9.19 2.46
CA GLN A 41 -12.00 7.97 1.64
C GLN A 41 -11.31 6.82 2.38
N SER A 42 -11.97 5.67 2.46
CA SER A 42 -11.49 4.50 3.23
C SER A 42 -10.13 3.97 2.76
N ASP A 43 -9.86 4.01 1.45
CA ASP A 43 -8.65 3.41 0.89
C ASP A 43 -7.41 4.27 1.17
N ASN A 44 -7.57 5.58 1.27
CA ASN A 44 -6.50 6.49 1.70
C ASN A 44 -6.10 6.22 3.15
N VAL A 45 -7.09 6.05 4.04
CA VAL A 45 -6.84 5.74 5.45
C VAL A 45 -6.18 4.37 5.60
N LYS A 46 -6.61 3.37 4.82
CA LYS A 46 -5.94 2.06 4.78
C LYS A 46 -4.49 2.17 4.31
N LEU A 47 -4.21 3.00 3.32
CA LEU A 47 -2.85 3.24 2.85
C LEU A 47 -1.99 3.91 3.93
N ALA A 48 -2.50 4.94 4.62
CA ALA A 48 -1.80 5.56 5.75
C ALA A 48 -1.50 4.54 6.86
N ASN A 49 -2.48 3.73 7.25
CA ASN A 49 -2.29 2.67 8.24
C ASN A 49 -1.22 1.66 7.80
N TYR A 50 -1.20 1.30 6.52
CA TYR A 50 -0.18 0.42 5.97
C TYR A 50 1.22 1.06 6.02
N MET A 51 1.36 2.32 5.61
CA MET A 51 2.60 3.09 5.68
C MET A 51 3.12 3.17 7.11
N LYS A 52 2.25 3.46 8.08
CA LYS A 52 2.57 3.49 9.51
C LYS A 52 3.05 2.13 10.02
N LYS A 53 2.33 1.06 9.68
CA LYS A 53 2.69 -0.32 10.06
C LYS A 53 4.06 -0.73 9.49
N ARG A 54 4.36 -0.30 8.25
CA ARG A 54 5.64 -0.58 7.60
C ARG A 54 6.75 0.38 8.01
N HIS A 55 6.42 1.51 8.61
CA HIS A 55 7.34 2.60 8.94
C HIS A 55 8.10 3.11 7.69
N ILE A 56 7.36 3.27 6.59
CA ILE A 56 7.89 3.70 5.29
C ILE A 56 6.99 4.80 4.73
N GLY A 57 7.59 5.88 4.24
CA GLY A 57 6.85 6.96 3.58
C GLY A 57 6.12 7.91 4.53
N THR A 58 6.35 7.81 5.85
CA THR A 58 5.74 8.68 6.87
C THR A 58 6.53 9.98 7.07
N GLY A 59 7.79 10.02 6.63
CA GLY A 59 8.69 11.17 6.77
C GLY A 59 9.33 11.32 8.15
N ASP A 60 9.23 10.28 8.98
CA ASP A 60 9.87 10.17 10.30
C ASP A 60 11.06 9.22 10.26
#